data_AF-A0A7X3LEZ1-F1
#
_entry.id   AF-A0A7X3LEZ1-F1
#
_cell.length_a   1.000
_cell.length_b   1.000
_cell.length_c   1.000
_cell.angle_alpha   90.00
_cell.angle_beta   90.00
_cell.angle_gamma   90.00
#
_symmetry.space_group_name_H-M   'P 1'
#
loop_
_entity.id
_entity.type
_entity.pdbx_description
1 polymer ?
#
loop_
_entity_poly.entity_id
_entity_poly.type
_entity_poly.pdbx_seq_one_letter_code
_entity_poly.pdbx_strand_id
1 'polypeptide(L)'
;MQQFTKVILACDESGAKGYADQNETYPGEVGVFAGIMVPDTHLPTVEPVFKSIYDRYKPATGKLHITDLDDAAKAKLRRDIYDAISRLQLPCFWYAIHVAGLHAFHLRHQELRQMAKKMAEEARGGEPPRVKRGSPREEPASMHVELFAGLYGHLIAFLEEKKGNYSRLRFAPIRSTAR
;
A
#
# COMPACT_ATOMS: atom_id res chain seq x y z
N MET A 1 25.74 11.71 -19.85
CA MET A 1 25.23 10.95 -18.69
C MET A 1 23.71 10.99 -18.74
N GLN A 2 23.02 9.85 -18.64
CA GLN A 2 21.56 9.84 -18.51
C GLN A 2 21.19 10.41 -17.14
N GLN A 3 20.37 11.46 -17.13
CA GLN A 3 19.84 12.05 -15.91
C GLN A 3 18.58 11.27 -15.53
N PHE A 4 18.62 10.63 -14.36
CA PHE A 4 17.47 9.89 -13.83
C PHE A 4 16.59 10.84 -13.01
N THR A 5 15.31 10.85 -13.29
CA THR A 5 14.33 11.61 -12.51
C THR A 5 13.85 10.75 -11.35
N LYS A 6 14.23 11.12 -10.12
CA LYS A 6 13.74 10.47 -8.90
C LYS A 6 12.43 11.11 -8.46
N VAL A 7 11.45 10.27 -8.18
CA VAL A 7 10.11 10.66 -7.76
C VAL A 7 9.73 9.87 -6.52
N ILE A 8 9.13 10.55 -5.55
CA ILE A 8 8.59 9.97 -4.33
C ILE A 8 7.08 9.89 -4.49
N LEU A 9 6.53 8.69 -4.31
CA LEU A 9 5.10 8.50 -4.11
C LEU A 9 4.86 8.33 -2.61
N ALA A 10 4.05 9.21 -2.05
CA ALA A 10 3.48 9.04 -0.72
C ALA A 10 2.01 8.67 -0.89
N CYS A 11 1.67 7.41 -0.64
CA CYS A 11 0.31 6.90 -0.77
C CYS A 11 -0.07 6.04 0.44
N ASP A 12 -1.38 5.95 0.67
CA ASP A 12 -1.98 5.10 1.68
C ASP A 12 -3.19 4.38 1.07
N GLU A 13 -3.54 3.22 1.62
CA GLU A 13 -4.80 2.55 1.30
C GLU A 13 -5.89 2.93 2.29
N SER A 14 -7.10 3.22 1.81
CA SER A 14 -8.27 3.25 2.68
C SER A 14 -8.50 1.82 3.19
N GLY A 15 -8.36 1.64 4.51
CA GLY A 15 -8.25 0.35 5.20
C GLY A 15 -9.38 -0.68 5.03
N ALA A 16 -9.24 -1.75 5.84
CA ALA A 16 -9.89 -3.08 5.76
C ALA A 16 -9.49 -3.93 4.54
N LYS A 17 -9.36 -3.33 3.36
CA LYS A 17 -9.13 -4.07 2.10
C LYS A 17 -7.67 -4.10 1.61
N GLY A 18 -6.73 -3.57 2.37
CA GLY A 18 -5.29 -3.60 2.06
C GLY A 18 -4.68 -5.01 2.05
N TYR A 19 -5.47 -6.00 2.46
CA TYR A 19 -5.07 -7.39 2.56
C TYR A 19 -6.11 -8.25 1.82
N ALA A 20 -5.65 -9.23 1.04
CA ALA A 20 -6.52 -10.11 0.26
C ALA A 20 -7.27 -11.15 1.12
N ASP A 21 -7.19 -11.07 2.45
CA ASP A 21 -7.87 -11.96 3.41
C ASP A 21 -9.24 -11.44 3.85
N GLN A 22 -9.64 -10.22 3.43
CA GLN A 22 -10.96 -9.65 3.72
C GLN A 22 -11.84 -9.62 2.47
N ASN A 23 -13.04 -10.18 2.58
CA ASN A 23 -14.06 -10.11 1.52
C ASN A 23 -14.79 -8.76 1.51
N GLU A 24 -15.53 -8.47 0.45
CA GLU A 24 -16.46 -7.35 0.37
C GLU A 24 -17.56 -7.42 1.46
N THR A 25 -17.92 -6.27 2.02
CA THR A 25 -19.01 -6.04 2.98
C THR A 25 -20.35 -5.97 2.25
N TYR A 26 -20.34 -5.47 1.02
CA TYR A 26 -21.48 -5.41 0.11
C TYR A 26 -21.01 -5.63 -1.33
N PRO A 27 -21.84 -6.17 -2.23
CA PRO A 27 -21.43 -6.44 -3.61
C PRO A 27 -20.90 -5.20 -4.32
N GLY A 28 -19.70 -5.29 -4.86
CA GLY A 28 -19.04 -4.20 -5.59
C GLY A 28 -18.39 -3.15 -4.69
N GLU A 29 -18.21 -3.43 -3.39
CA GLU A 29 -17.39 -2.60 -2.51
C GLU A 29 -15.97 -2.48 -3.06
N VAL A 30 -15.48 -1.23 -3.12
CA VAL A 30 -14.12 -0.91 -3.56
C VAL A 30 -13.31 -0.29 -2.44
N GLY A 31 -12.05 -0.70 -2.33
CA GLY A 31 -11.03 0.06 -1.61
C GLY A 31 -10.50 1.19 -2.49
N VAL A 32 -9.79 2.14 -1.87
CA VAL A 32 -9.14 3.24 -2.59
C VAL A 32 -7.68 3.34 -2.14
N PHE A 33 -6.76 3.34 -3.09
CA PHE A 33 -5.44 3.93 -2.88
C PHE A 33 -5.54 5.43 -3.16
N ALA A 34 -4.95 6.25 -2.31
CA ALA A 34 -4.80 7.67 -2.56
C ALA A 34 -3.40 8.12 -2.19
N GLY A 35 -2.85 9.06 -2.97
CA GLY A 35 -1.51 9.56 -2.69
C GLY A 35 -1.15 10.78 -3.51
N ILE A 36 0.03 11.31 -3.18
CA ILE A 36 0.66 12.43 -3.87
C ILE A 36 2.03 12.02 -4.41
N MET A 37 2.41 12.63 -5.51
CA MET A 37 3.71 12.43 -6.12
C MET A 37 4.56 13.69 -5.99
N VAL A 38 5.82 13.51 -5.59
CA VAL A 38 6.75 14.60 -5.32
C VAL A 38 8.07 14.29 -6.03
N PRO A 39 8.47 15.07 -7.04
CA PRO A 39 9.83 15.01 -7.58
C PRO A 39 10.84 15.26 -6.46
N ASP A 40 11.95 14.52 -6.45
CA ASP A 40 13.00 14.65 -5.42
C ASP A 40 13.54 16.09 -5.33
N THR A 41 13.58 16.81 -6.46
CA THR A 41 13.97 18.22 -6.53
C THR A 41 13.04 19.17 -5.78
N HIS A 42 11.77 18.79 -5.59
CA HIS A 42 10.79 19.58 -4.85
C HIS A 42 10.65 19.14 -3.40
N LEU A 43 11.21 17.99 -3.03
CA LEU A 43 11.09 17.44 -1.68
C LEU A 43 11.57 18.42 -0.58
N PRO A 44 12.69 19.17 -0.72
CA PRO A 44 13.12 20.14 0.28
C PRO A 44 12.12 21.27 0.55
N THR A 45 11.24 21.57 -0.41
CA THR A 45 10.17 22.57 -0.27
C THR A 45 8.88 21.95 0.27
N VAL A 46 8.55 20.74 -0.18
CA VAL A 46 7.30 20.04 0.14
C VAL A 46 7.31 19.45 1.54
N GLU A 47 8.40 18.80 1.92
CA GLU A 47 8.51 18.07 3.20
C GLU A 47 8.31 18.98 4.43
N PRO A 48 8.94 20.17 4.53
CA PRO A 48 8.72 21.06 5.67
C PRO A 48 7.26 21.51 5.82
N VAL A 49 6.53 21.69 4.71
CA VAL A 49 5.12 22.07 4.72
C VAL A 49 4.28 20.96 5.36
N PHE A 50 4.38 19.72 4.86
CA PHE A 50 3.62 18.60 5.43
C PHE A 50 4.07 18.27 6.85
N LYS A 51 5.36 18.40 7.15
CA LYS A 51 5.87 18.26 8.50
C LYS A 51 5.26 19.27 9.47
N SER A 52 5.12 20.54 9.06
CA SER A 52 4.49 21.57 9.89
C SER A 52 3.00 21.30 10.17
N ILE A 53 2.31 20.70 9.19
CA ILE A 53 0.91 20.26 9.36
C ILE A 53 0.89 19.09 10.35
N TYR A 54 1.70 18.06 10.13
CA TYR A 54 1.80 16.92 11.05
C TYR A 54 2.10 17.36 12.48
N ASP A 55 3.09 18.23 12.68
CA ASP A 55 3.50 18.71 14.00
C ASP A 55 2.40 19.50 14.73
N ARG A 56 1.44 20.09 14.02
CA ARG A 56 0.29 20.81 14.59
C ARG A 56 -0.77 19.87 15.16
N TYR A 57 -0.93 18.69 14.56
CA TYR A 57 -1.99 17.74 14.93
C TYR A 57 -1.45 16.51 15.67
N LYS A 58 -0.13 16.31 15.73
CA LYS A 58 0.45 15.14 16.37
C LYS A 58 -0.01 15.06 17.84
N PRO A 59 -0.41 13.86 18.30
CA PRO A 59 -0.72 13.66 19.71
C PRO A 59 0.55 13.78 20.55
N ALA A 60 0.38 14.04 21.86
CA ALA A 60 1.50 14.08 22.81
C ALA A 60 2.23 12.73 22.91
N THR A 61 1.52 11.63 22.67
CA THR A 61 2.03 10.27 22.67
C THR A 61 1.45 9.49 21.49
N GLY A 62 2.25 8.63 20.86
CA GLY A 62 1.81 7.75 19.77
C GLY A 62 1.84 8.39 18.37
N LYS A 63 1.24 7.68 17.41
CA LYS A 63 1.15 8.11 16.00
C LYS A 63 -0.13 8.90 15.77
N LEU A 64 -0.09 9.86 14.86
CA LEU A 64 -1.29 10.56 14.42
C LEU A 64 -2.16 9.63 13.57
N HIS A 65 -3.32 9.22 14.11
CA HIS A 65 -4.41 8.64 13.33
C HIS A 65 -5.52 9.68 13.19
N ILE A 66 -5.95 9.96 11.96
CA ILE A 66 -7.00 10.96 11.71
C ILE A 66 -8.33 10.59 12.36
N THR A 67 -8.60 9.29 12.57
CA THR A 67 -9.80 8.77 13.22
C THR A 67 -9.90 9.17 14.69
N ASP A 68 -8.76 9.42 15.32
CA ASP A 68 -8.65 9.67 16.77
C ASP A 68 -8.84 11.16 17.10
N LEU A 69 -8.83 12.03 16.08
CA LEU A 69 -9.14 13.44 16.20
C LEU A 69 -10.65 13.66 16.37
N ASP A 70 -11.04 14.72 17.07
CA ASP A 70 -12.42 15.19 17.05
C ASP A 70 -12.83 15.70 15.65
N ASP A 71 -14.13 15.85 15.40
CA ASP A 71 -14.64 16.20 14.06
C ASP A 71 -14.17 17.56 13.56
N ALA A 72 -13.98 18.53 14.47
CA ALA A 72 -13.48 19.86 14.11
C ALA A 72 -12.00 19.80 13.69
N ALA A 73 -11.19 19.07 14.45
CA ALA A 73 -9.78 18.82 14.15
C ALA A 73 -9.60 17.98 12.88
N LYS A 74 -10.45 16.96 12.65
CA LYS A 74 -10.50 16.19 11.39
C LYS A 74 -10.75 17.10 10.19
N ALA A 75 -11.77 17.94 10.26
CA ALA A 75 -12.13 18.85 9.17
C ALA A 75 -11.00 19.87 8.90
N LYS A 76 -10.35 20.36 9.96
CA LYS A 76 -9.22 21.29 9.84
C LYS A 76 -7.97 20.64 9.26
N LEU A 77 -7.60 19.44 9.72
CA LEU A 77 -6.46 18.69 9.17
C LEU A 77 -6.67 18.39 7.68
N ARG A 78 -7.86 17.94 7.28
CA ARG A 78 -8.18 17.70 5.86
C ARG A 78 -8.00 18.96 5.01
N ARG A 79 -8.52 20.10 5.47
CA ARG A 79 -8.35 21.39 4.78
C ARG A 79 -6.87 21.78 4.68
N ASP A 80 -6.13 21.73 5.79
CA ASP A 80 -4.69 22.06 5.79
C ASP A 80 -3.90 21.19 4.79
N ILE A 81 -4.22 19.90 4.68
CA ILE A 81 -3.63 18.99 3.69
C ILE A 81 -4.01 19.39 2.26
N TYR A 82 -5.30 19.60 1.97
CA TYR A 82 -5.76 19.97 0.63
C TYR A 82 -5.23 21.32 0.17
N ASP A 83 -5.17 22.30 1.07
CA ASP A 83 -4.60 23.61 0.80
C ASP A 83 -3.10 23.51 0.50
N ALA A 84 -2.36 22.68 1.24
CA ALA A 84 -0.95 22.43 0.96
C ALA A 84 -0.74 21.77 -0.40
N ILE A 85 -1.50 20.73 -0.72
CA ILE A 85 -1.46 20.04 -2.02
C ILE A 85 -1.73 21.03 -3.16
N SER A 86 -2.80 21.83 -3.02
CA SER A 86 -3.23 22.79 -4.05
C SER A 86 -2.19 23.91 -4.24
N ARG A 87 -1.70 24.50 -3.15
CA ARG A 87 -0.68 25.55 -3.17
C ARG A 87 0.63 25.07 -3.78
N LEU A 88 1.04 23.84 -3.48
CA LEU A 88 2.27 23.24 -3.99
C LEU A 88 2.09 22.59 -5.38
N GLN A 89 0.87 22.62 -5.93
CA GLN A 89 0.51 22.03 -7.22
C GLN A 89 0.95 20.57 -7.36
N LEU A 90 0.79 19.78 -6.30
CA LEU A 90 1.25 18.39 -6.28
C LEU A 90 0.28 17.49 -7.07
N PRO A 91 0.79 16.62 -7.97
CA PRO A 91 -0.04 15.61 -8.60
C PRO A 91 -0.64 14.66 -7.55
N CYS A 92 -1.95 14.49 -7.60
CA CYS A 92 -2.71 13.53 -6.81
C CYS A 92 -3.09 12.32 -7.64
N PHE A 93 -3.08 11.15 -7.02
CA PHE A 93 -3.47 9.90 -7.63
C PHE A 93 -4.48 9.22 -6.73
N TRP A 94 -5.48 8.62 -7.35
CA TRP A 94 -6.36 7.68 -6.69
C TRP A 94 -6.58 6.48 -7.59
N TYR A 95 -6.73 5.31 -6.99
CA TYR A 95 -6.96 4.07 -7.71
C TYR A 95 -7.96 3.21 -6.93
N ALA A 96 -9.02 2.78 -7.61
CA ALA A 96 -10.01 1.89 -7.02
C ALA A 96 -9.45 0.46 -6.97
N ILE A 97 -9.66 -0.21 -5.85
CA ILE A 97 -9.15 -1.56 -5.58
C ILE A 97 -10.32 -2.50 -5.45
N HIS A 98 -10.35 -3.53 -6.29
CA HIS A 98 -11.29 -4.64 -6.18
C HIS A 98 -10.59 -5.84 -5.53
N VAL A 99 -11.10 -6.29 -4.38
CA VAL A 99 -10.46 -7.38 -3.62
C VAL A 99 -11.13 -8.73 -3.78
N ALA A 100 -12.39 -8.81 -4.23
CA ALA A 100 -13.14 -10.06 -4.28
C ALA A 100 -12.43 -11.17 -5.07
N GLY A 101 -11.85 -10.85 -6.23
CA GLY A 101 -11.12 -11.83 -7.03
C GLY A 101 -9.86 -12.35 -6.33
N LEU A 102 -9.12 -11.46 -5.67
CA LEU A 102 -7.91 -11.81 -4.93
C LEU A 102 -8.23 -12.59 -3.64
N HIS A 103 -9.33 -12.25 -2.98
CA HIS A 103 -9.86 -12.99 -1.83
C HIS A 103 -10.31 -14.40 -2.22
N ALA A 104 -11.06 -14.55 -3.32
CA ALA A 104 -11.44 -15.87 -3.83
C ALA A 104 -10.21 -16.72 -4.20
N PHE A 105 -9.20 -16.12 -4.80
CA PHE A 105 -7.93 -16.80 -5.08
C PHE A 105 -7.21 -17.20 -3.79
N HIS A 106 -7.17 -16.33 -2.78
CA HIS A 106 -6.56 -16.60 -1.48
C HIS A 106 -7.19 -17.83 -0.81
N LEU A 107 -8.52 -17.88 -0.73
CA LEU A 107 -9.27 -19.01 -0.19
C LEU A 107 -8.97 -20.30 -0.94
N ARG A 108 -9.02 -20.27 -2.28
CA ARG A 108 -8.71 -21.44 -3.11
C ARG A 108 -7.28 -21.94 -2.88
N HIS A 109 -6.32 -21.04 -2.72
CA HIS A 109 -4.93 -21.40 -2.44
C HIS A 109 -4.77 -22.03 -1.05
N GLN A 110 -5.49 -21.51 -0.06
CA GLN A 110 -5.51 -22.05 1.29
C GLN A 110 -6.10 -23.47 1.30
N GLU A 111 -7.21 -23.70 0.61
CA GLU A 111 -7.84 -25.02 0.46
C GLU A 111 -6.89 -26.03 -0.20
N LEU A 112 -6.29 -25.68 -1.34
CA LEU A 112 -5.35 -26.56 -2.05
C LEU A 112 -4.15 -26.96 -1.19
N ARG A 113 -3.64 -26.03 -0.36
CA ARG A 113 -2.55 -26.33 0.58
C ARG A 113 -2.99 -27.27 1.69
N GLN A 114 -4.18 -27.06 2.26
CA GLN A 114 -4.73 -27.95 3.28
C GLN A 114 -4.95 -29.36 2.74
N MET A 115 -5.49 -29.49 1.52
CA MET A 115 -5.65 -30.77 0.83
C MET A 115 -4.31 -31.46 0.59
N ALA A 116 -3.32 -30.74 0.04
CA ALA A 116 -1.99 -31.29 -0.20
C ALA A 116 -1.29 -31.74 1.09
N LYS A 117 -1.49 -31.00 2.20
CA LYS A 117 -0.96 -31.37 3.52
C LYS A 117 -1.58 -32.68 4.01
N LYS A 118 -2.91 -32.80 3.98
CA LYS A 118 -3.64 -34.02 4.38
C LYS A 118 -3.23 -35.23 3.55
N MET A 119 -3.23 -35.11 2.22
CA MET A 119 -2.82 -36.21 1.33
C MET A 119 -1.37 -36.66 1.59
N ALA A 120 -0.47 -35.72 1.87
CA ALA A 120 0.91 -36.06 2.18
C ALA A 120 1.06 -36.70 3.56
N GLU A 121 0.23 -36.37 4.54
CA GLU A 121 0.19 -37.02 5.86
C GLU A 121 -0.37 -38.45 5.77
N GLU A 122 -1.48 -38.63 5.03
CA GLU A 122 -2.09 -39.93 4.74
C GLU A 122 -1.14 -40.87 4.01
N ALA A 123 -0.48 -40.39 2.94
CA ALA A 123 0.49 -41.18 2.18
C ALA A 123 1.73 -41.59 2.99
N ARG A 124 2.03 -40.87 4.08
CA ARG A 124 3.15 -41.18 4.99
C ARG A 124 2.74 -42.07 6.15
N GLY A 125 1.46 -42.36 6.34
CA GLY A 125 0.99 -43.18 7.48
C GLY A 125 1.42 -42.62 8.84
N GLY A 126 1.61 -41.31 8.97
CA GLY A 126 2.10 -40.66 10.19
C GLY A 126 3.62 -40.60 10.35
N GLU A 127 4.42 -41.10 9.41
CA GLU A 127 5.88 -40.98 9.48
C GLU A 127 6.37 -39.53 9.26
N PRO A 128 7.41 -39.07 9.99
CA PRO A 128 7.97 -37.75 9.80
C PRO A 128 8.61 -37.61 8.41
N PRO A 129 8.56 -36.41 7.79
CA PRO A 129 9.14 -36.20 6.46
C PRO A 129 10.65 -36.45 6.46
N ARG A 130 11.11 -37.32 5.55
CA ARG A 130 12.55 -37.62 5.32
C ARG A 130 13.36 -36.41 4.87
N VAL A 131 12.70 -35.40 4.28
CA VAL A 131 13.33 -34.15 3.85
C VAL A 131 12.89 -33.04 4.80
N LYS A 132 13.84 -32.42 5.50
CA LYS A 132 13.61 -31.17 6.23
C LYS A 132 13.24 -30.09 5.23
N ARG A 133 11.95 -29.78 5.14
CA ARG A 133 11.47 -28.54 4.53
C ARG A 133 11.52 -27.48 5.63
N GLY A 134 11.90 -26.25 5.28
CA GLY A 134 11.82 -25.13 6.23
C GLY A 134 10.42 -25.04 6.84
N SER A 135 10.29 -24.36 7.98
CA SER A 135 9.01 -24.21 8.68
C SER A 135 7.89 -23.87 7.69
N PRO A 136 6.76 -24.58 7.69
CA PRO A 136 5.65 -24.26 6.82
C PRO A 136 5.28 -22.80 7.03
N ARG A 137 5.21 -22.01 5.94
CA ARG A 137 4.43 -20.77 6.03
C ARG A 137 2.98 -21.20 6.20
N GLU A 138 2.43 -20.97 7.39
CA GLU A 138 1.08 -21.38 7.73
C GLU A 138 0.04 -20.66 6.85
N GLU A 139 0.35 -19.43 6.42
CA GLU A 139 -0.57 -18.63 5.61
C GLU A 139 -0.03 -18.38 4.18
N PRO A 140 -0.93 -18.27 3.18
CA PRO A 140 -0.59 -17.71 1.88
C PRO A 140 -0.07 -16.27 2.03
N ALA A 141 0.76 -15.79 1.11
CA ALA A 141 1.07 -14.37 1.08
C ALA A 141 -0.24 -13.59 0.89
N SER A 142 -0.44 -12.50 1.64
CA SER A 142 -1.68 -11.70 1.65
C SER A 142 -1.99 -10.98 0.32
N MET A 143 -1.23 -11.28 -0.74
CA MET A 143 -1.27 -10.70 -2.08
C MET A 143 -1.39 -9.17 -2.13
N HIS A 144 -1.10 -8.48 -1.02
CA HIS A 144 -1.21 -7.03 -0.92
C HIS A 144 -0.37 -6.36 -2.00
N VAL A 145 0.83 -6.86 -2.30
CA VAL A 145 1.69 -6.37 -3.38
C VAL A 145 0.99 -6.35 -4.74
N GLU A 146 0.13 -7.33 -5.04
CA GLU A 146 -0.61 -7.37 -6.30
C GLU A 146 -1.71 -6.30 -6.36
N LEU A 147 -2.25 -5.88 -5.20
CA LEU A 147 -3.16 -4.73 -5.14
C LEU A 147 -2.44 -3.45 -5.63
N PHE A 148 -1.15 -3.31 -5.32
CA PHE A 148 -0.34 -2.16 -5.74
C PHE A 148 0.09 -2.23 -7.21
N ALA A 149 0.03 -3.39 -7.88
CA ALA A 149 0.49 -3.53 -9.27
C ALA A 149 -0.30 -2.62 -10.23
N GLY A 150 -1.63 -2.53 -10.03
CA GLY A 150 -2.49 -1.63 -10.80
C GLY A 150 -2.11 -0.15 -10.60
N LEU A 151 -1.89 0.25 -9.35
CA LEU A 151 -1.41 1.60 -9.01
C LEU A 151 -0.07 1.89 -9.68
N TYR A 152 0.89 0.96 -9.60
CA TYR A 152 2.20 1.12 -10.24
C TYR A 152 2.08 1.26 -11.76
N GLY A 153 1.24 0.47 -12.42
CA GLY A 153 0.98 0.63 -13.86
C GLY A 153 0.50 2.05 -14.22
N HIS A 154 -0.42 2.62 -13.44
CA HIS A 154 -0.92 3.98 -13.66
C HIS A 154 0.16 5.04 -13.47
N LEU A 155 0.99 4.88 -12.44
CA LEU A 155 2.09 5.81 -12.16
C LEU A 155 3.12 5.79 -13.28
N ILE A 156 3.45 4.61 -13.80
CA ILE A 156 4.36 4.47 -14.94
C ILE A 156 3.77 5.15 -16.16
N ALA A 157 2.51 4.87 -16.49
CA ALA A 157 1.84 5.49 -17.63
C ALA A 157 1.84 7.03 -17.53
N PHE A 158 1.53 7.57 -16.35
CA PHE A 158 1.57 9.02 -16.09
C PHE A 158 2.98 9.61 -16.28
N LEU A 159 4.02 8.95 -15.75
CA LEU A 159 5.40 9.41 -15.88
C LEU A 159 5.87 9.36 -17.35
N GLU A 160 5.55 8.30 -18.07
CA GLU A 160 5.85 8.17 -19.50
C GLU A 160 5.15 9.25 -20.34
N GLU A 161 3.87 9.54 -20.07
CA GLU A 161 3.12 10.60 -20.76
C GLU A 161 3.75 11.98 -20.55
N LYS A 162 4.24 12.27 -19.34
CA LYS A 162 4.86 13.57 -19.00
C LYS A 162 6.25 13.78 -19.62
N LYS A 163 6.77 12.81 -20.39
CA LYS A 163 8.05 12.82 -21.11
C LYS A 163 9.27 13.01 -20.21
N GLY A 164 9.99 11.91 -19.98
CA GLY A 164 11.38 11.98 -19.53
C GLY A 164 12.02 10.62 -19.25
N ASN A 165 12.34 9.83 -20.28
CA ASN A 165 13.25 8.67 -20.25
C ASN A 165 13.38 8.00 -18.85
N TYR A 166 12.32 7.39 -18.34
CA TYR A 166 12.37 6.67 -17.07
C TYR A 166 12.91 5.27 -17.31
N SER A 167 14.20 5.15 -17.64
CA SER A 167 14.82 3.87 -18.01
C SER A 167 15.01 2.91 -16.84
N ARG A 168 14.66 3.30 -15.60
CA ARG A 168 14.74 2.43 -14.42
C ARG A 168 13.85 2.87 -13.27
N LEU A 169 12.77 2.15 -13.06
CA LEU A 169 11.94 2.28 -11.86
C LEU A 169 12.50 1.35 -10.78
N ARG A 170 12.81 1.92 -9.62
CA ARG A 170 13.14 1.17 -8.41
C ARG A 170 12.12 1.53 -7.34
N PHE A 171 11.26 0.59 -7.02
CA PHE A 171 10.40 0.68 -5.85
C PHE A 171 11.24 0.31 -4.63
N ALA A 172 11.62 1.31 -3.86
CA ALA A 172 12.14 1.12 -2.52
C ALA A 172 11.02 1.51 -1.55
N PRO A 173 10.37 0.55 -0.86
CA PRO A 173 9.45 0.91 0.20
C PRO A 173 10.24 1.72 1.23
N ILE A 174 9.83 2.97 1.45
CA ILE A 174 10.34 3.75 2.58
C ILE A 174 9.74 3.08 3.82
N ARG A 175 10.51 2.16 4.43
CA ARG A 175 10.15 1.63 5.73
C ARG A 175 10.09 2.84 6.67
N SER A 176 8.91 3.12 7.20
CA SER A 176 8.76 4.04 8.32
C SER A 176 9.73 3.59 9.43
N THR A 177 10.82 4.33 9.61
CA THR A 177 11.74 4.16 10.74
C THR A 177 11.21 4.84 12.00
N ALA A 178 9.93 5.22 12.03
CA ALA A 178 9.28 5.73 13.23
C ALA A 178 8.95 4.55 14.17
N ARG A 179 9.92 4.24 15.03
CA ARG A 179 9.66 3.66 16.35
C ARG A 179 8.97 4.69 17.23
#